data_AF-A0A260BAP4-F1
#
_entry.id   AF-A0A260BAP4-F1
#
_cell.length_a   1.000
_cell.length_b   1.000
_cell.length_c   1.000
_cell.angle_alpha   90.00
_cell.angle_beta   90.00
_cell.angle_gamma   90.00
#
_symmetry.space_group_name_H-M   'P 1'
#
loop_
_entity.id
_entity.type
_entity.pdbx_description
1 polymer ?
#
loop_
_entity_poly.entity_id
_entity_poly.type
_entity_poly.pdbx_seq_one_letter_code
_entity_poly.pdbx_strand_id
1 'polypeptide(L)'
;MVYPTVEEFRNFVKAEASDDAKLKDDLDIAIERIDDFCAKPVKPIPPATRKRWYLLVAAEMFDASNGPSTSIDQFGNSRQTRSSRDPMHVIIRQVRRYVPAF
;
A
#
# COMPACT_ATOMS: atom_id res chain seq x y z
N MET A 1 -5.14 -15.51 -7.84
CA MET A 1 -5.09 -14.31 -6.98
C MET A 1 -5.71 -13.15 -7.75
N VAL A 2 -6.31 -12.17 -7.07
CA VAL A 2 -6.86 -10.97 -7.71
C VAL A 2 -5.91 -9.83 -7.39
N TYR A 3 -5.09 -9.44 -8.38
CA TYR A 3 -4.22 -8.27 -8.30
C TYR A 3 -5.01 -7.02 -8.70
N PRO A 4 -4.73 -5.85 -8.10
CA PRO A 4 -5.31 -4.61 -8.56
C PRO A 4 -4.70 -4.17 -9.89
N THR A 5 -5.46 -3.42 -10.69
CA THR A 5 -4.94 -2.79 -11.91
C THR A 5 -4.29 -1.45 -11.58
N VAL A 6 -3.46 -0.94 -12.50
CA VAL A 6 -2.88 0.40 -12.39
C VAL A 6 -3.98 1.47 -12.33
N GLU A 7 -5.09 1.29 -13.06
CA GLU A 7 -6.24 2.21 -13.01
C GLU A 7 -6.92 2.23 -11.63
N GLU A 8 -7.12 1.05 -11.02
CA GLU A 8 -7.64 0.95 -9.66
C GLU A 8 -6.70 1.63 -8.66
N PHE A 9 -5.39 1.45 -8.84
CA PHE A 9 -4.39 2.08 -7.97
C PHE A 9 -4.36 3.60 -8.15
N ARG A 10 -4.36 4.11 -9.39
CA ARG A 10 -4.45 5.54 -9.70
C ARG A 10 -5.67 6.19 -9.04
N ASN A 11 -6.84 5.56 -9.16
CA ASN A 11 -8.07 6.03 -8.52
C ASN A 11 -7.97 6.00 -6.99
N PHE A 12 -7.24 5.03 -6.43
CA PHE A 12 -7.04 4.89 -5.00
C PHE A 12 -6.18 6.02 -4.41
N VAL A 13 -5.08 6.39 -5.07
CA VAL A 13 -4.19 7.48 -4.63
C VAL A 13 -4.57 8.86 -5.18
N LYS A 14 -5.58 8.94 -6.06
CA LYS A 14 -6.00 10.16 -6.75
C LYS A 14 -4.87 10.81 -7.56
N ALA A 15 -4.06 9.98 -8.21
CA ALA A 15 -2.97 10.42 -9.09
C ALA A 15 -3.47 10.73 -10.51
N GLU A 16 -2.63 11.38 -11.31
CA GLU A 16 -2.91 11.66 -12.70
C GLU A 16 -2.47 10.50 -13.60
N ALA A 17 -2.98 10.44 -14.84
CA ALA A 17 -2.58 9.41 -15.80
C ALA A 17 -1.10 9.53 -16.22
N SER A 18 -0.49 10.72 -16.03
CA SER A 18 0.94 10.96 -16.21
C SER A 18 1.81 10.15 -15.24
N ASP A 19 1.26 9.73 -14.10
CA ASP A 19 1.96 8.95 -13.09
C ASP A 19 1.90 7.43 -13.34
N ASP A 20 1.17 6.95 -14.36
CA ASP A 20 0.87 5.53 -14.58
C ASP A 20 2.11 4.61 -14.60
N ALA A 21 3.21 5.07 -15.19
CA ALA A 21 4.45 4.30 -15.23
C ALA A 21 5.04 4.07 -13.82
N LYS A 22 5.06 5.14 -13.02
CA LYS A 22 5.55 5.08 -11.63
C LYS A 22 4.60 4.28 -10.74
N LEU A 23 3.29 4.48 -10.91
CA LEU A 23 2.26 3.72 -10.21
C LEU A 23 2.37 2.22 -10.49
N LYS A 24 2.70 1.85 -11.73
CA LYS A 24 2.95 0.46 -12.10
C LYS A 24 4.16 -0.10 -11.36
N ASP A 25 5.29 0.61 -11.35
CA ASP A 25 6.50 0.16 -10.66
C ASP A 25 6.27 -0.01 -9.15
N ASP A 26 5.65 0.99 -8.49
CA ASP A 26 5.33 0.92 -7.06
C ASP A 26 4.37 -0.25 -6.74
N LEU A 27 3.38 -0.48 -7.61
CA LEU A 27 2.43 -1.56 -7.44
C LEU A 27 3.07 -2.94 -7.63
N ASP A 28 3.91 -3.11 -8.66
CA ASP A 28 4.60 -4.37 -8.94
C ASP A 28 5.53 -4.74 -7.76
N ILE A 29 6.26 -3.76 -7.20
CA ILE A 29 7.11 -3.97 -6.01
C ILE A 29 6.27 -4.32 -4.78
N ALA A 30 5.13 -3.65 -4.57
CA ALA A 30 4.25 -3.95 -3.45
C ALA A 30 3.68 -5.37 -3.55
N ILE A 31 3.32 -5.82 -4.75
CA ILE A 31 2.85 -7.18 -5.03
C ILE A 31 3.94 -8.20 -4.66
N GLU A 32 5.16 -8.04 -5.18
CA GLU A 32 6.28 -8.94 -4.91
C GLU A 32 6.56 -9.05 -3.40
N ARG A 33 6.71 -7.91 -2.71
CA ARG A 33 7.00 -7.88 -1.27
C ARG A 33 5.92 -8.57 -0.44
N ILE A 34 4.65 -8.31 -0.75
CA ILE A 34 3.54 -8.92 -0.01
C ILE A 34 3.45 -10.41 -0.33
N ASP A 35 3.70 -10.82 -1.56
CA ASP A 35 3.65 -12.22 -1.96
C ASP A 35 4.75 -13.04 -1.27
N ASP A 36 5.97 -12.50 -1.19
CA ASP A 36 7.07 -13.09 -0.44
C ASP A 36 6.76 -13.17 1.06
N PHE A 37 6.28 -12.07 1.64
CA PHE A 37 5.95 -12.03 3.07
C PHE A 37 4.80 -13.01 3.40
N CYS A 38 3.86 -13.18 2.49
CA CYS A 38 2.70 -14.06 2.65
C CYS A 38 2.89 -15.46 2.03
N ALA A 39 4.13 -15.86 1.72
CA ALA A 39 4.41 -17.15 1.08
C ALA A 39 4.00 -18.37 1.92
N LYS A 40 4.03 -18.26 3.26
CA LYS A 40 3.68 -19.33 4.20
C LYS A 40 2.66 -18.88 5.25
N PRO A 41 1.39 -18.68 4.86
CA PRO A 41 0.37 -18.23 5.80
C PRO A 41 -0.10 -19.40 6.68
N VAL A 42 -0.28 -19.16 7.98
CA VAL A 42 -0.84 -20.15 8.93
C VAL A 42 -2.35 -20.35 8.75
N LYS A 43 -3.03 -19.44 8.02
CA LYS A 43 -4.43 -19.59 7.63
C LYS A 43 -4.72 -18.85 6.32
N PRO A 44 -5.77 -19.21 5.57
CA PRO A 44 -6.09 -18.58 4.29
C PRO A 44 -6.29 -17.07 4.43
N ILE A 45 -5.63 -16.31 3.55
CA ILE A 45 -5.81 -14.85 3.44
C ILE A 45 -6.93 -14.59 2.44
N PRO A 46 -8.02 -13.88 2.82
CA PRO A 46 -9.08 -13.55 1.89
C PRO A 46 -8.54 -12.73 0.70
N PRO A 47 -8.93 -13.05 -0.57
CA PRO A 47 -8.41 -12.34 -1.74
C PRO A 47 -8.63 -10.83 -1.71
N ALA A 48 -9.80 -10.38 -1.22
CA ALA A 48 -10.10 -8.96 -1.09
C ALA A 48 -9.18 -8.25 -0.07
N THR A 49 -8.84 -8.92 1.03
CA THR A 49 -7.89 -8.41 2.03
C THR A 49 -6.50 -8.28 1.44
N ARG A 50 -6.04 -9.30 0.70
CA ARG A 50 -4.73 -9.29 0.04
C ARG A 50 -4.64 -8.18 -1.02
N LYS A 51 -5.70 -8.01 -1.84
CA LYS A 51 -5.83 -6.92 -2.81
C LYS A 51 -5.70 -5.54 -2.14
N ARG A 52 -6.39 -5.35 -1.01
CA ARG A 52 -6.31 -4.11 -0.23
C ARG A 52 -4.91 -3.84 0.30
N TRP A 53 -4.17 -4.88 0.70
CA TRP A 53 -2.80 -4.71 1.17
C TRP A 53 -1.85 -4.24 0.07
N TYR A 54 -1.96 -4.79 -1.15
CA TYR A 54 -1.18 -4.30 -2.29
C TYR A 54 -1.36 -2.80 -2.51
N LEU A 55 -2.62 -2.34 -2.52
CA LEU A 55 -2.95 -0.91 -2.69
C LEU A 55 -2.40 -0.04 -1.56
N LEU A 56 -2.49 -0.50 -0.30
CA LEU A 56 -2.00 0.28 0.85
C LEU A 56 -0.47 0.42 0.86
N VAL A 57 0.25 -0.67 0.56
CA VAL A 57 1.73 -0.66 0.52
C VAL A 57 2.22 0.13 -0.69
N ALA A 58 1.59 -0.04 -1.86
CA ALA A 58 1.92 0.74 -3.05
C ALA A 58 1.66 2.24 -2.82
N ALA A 59 0.55 2.62 -2.18
CA ALA A 59 0.25 4.01 -1.84
C ALA A 59 1.32 4.62 -0.93
N GLU A 60 1.81 3.85 0.05
CA GLU A 60 2.88 4.29 0.94
C GLU A 60 4.20 4.54 0.20
N MET A 61 4.50 3.72 -0.82
CA MET A 61 5.66 3.89 -1.69
C MET A 61 5.52 5.12 -2.61
N PHE A 62 4.32 5.32 -3.15
CA PHE A 62 3.99 6.50 -3.96
C PHE A 62 4.11 7.79 -3.13
N ASP A 63 3.59 7.82 -1.90
CA ASP A 63 3.72 8.96 -1.00
C ASP A 63 5.19 9.21 -0.62
N ALA A 64 5.98 8.15 -0.37
CA ALA A 64 7.40 8.29 -0.04
C ALA A 64 8.21 8.96 -1.16
N SER A 65 7.82 8.73 -2.42
CA SER A 65 8.52 9.27 -3.58
C SER A 65 8.00 10.65 -4.02
N ASN A 66 6.80 11.05 -3.61
CA ASN A 66 6.20 12.36 -3.91
C ASN A 66 6.24 13.36 -2.74
N GLY A 67 6.65 12.90 -1.55
CA GLY A 67 6.75 13.73 -0.34
C GLY A 67 5.50 13.64 0.54
N PRO A 68 5.59 14.13 1.79
CA PRO A 68 4.52 13.96 2.78
C PRO A 68 3.22 14.62 2.32
N SER A 69 2.12 13.87 2.37
CA SER A 69 0.80 14.41 2.07
C SER A 69 0.36 15.38 3.18
N THR A 70 -0.04 16.59 2.78
CA THR A 70 -0.64 17.58 3.67
C THR A 70 -2.15 17.45 3.66
N SER A 71 -2.75 17.26 4.84
CA SER A 71 -4.21 17.33 5.04
C SER A 71 -4.54 18.40 6.07
N ILE A 72 -5.73 19.00 5.98
CA ILE A 72 -6.23 19.98 6.96
C ILE A 72 -7.22 19.25 7.87
N ASP A 73 -7.00 19.29 9.18
CA ASP A 73 -7.94 18.72 10.14
C ASP A 73 -9.20 19.60 10.32
N GLN A 74 -10.21 19.08 11.02
CA GLN A 74 -11.47 19.79 11.25
C GLN A 74 -11.30 21.11 12.04
N PHE A 75 -10.16 21.33 12.68
CA PHE A 75 -9.82 22.52 13.46
C PHE A 75 -8.95 23.51 12.67
N GLY A 76 -8.69 23.24 11.39
CA GLY A 76 -7.89 24.09 10.51
C GLY A 76 -6.38 23.91 10.65
N ASN A 77 -5.91 22.88 11.37
CA ASN A 77 -4.48 22.62 11.48
C ASN A 77 -3.98 21.83 10.27
N SER A 78 -2.83 22.25 9.72
CA SER A 78 -2.11 21.48 8.72
C SER A 78 -1.44 20.28 9.39
N ARG A 79 -1.82 19.07 8.96
CA ARG A 79 -1.16 17.81 9.32
C ARG A 79 -0.39 17.29 8.13
N GLN A 80 0.92 17.12 8.33
CA GLN A 80 1.76 16.38 7.40
C GLN A 80 1.81 14.91 7.81
N THR A 81 1.34 14.04 6.93
CA THR A 81 1.53 12.60 7.10
C THR A 81 2.82 12.24 6.39
N ARG A 82 3.83 11.85 7.16
CA ARG A 82 5.05 11.27 6.58
C ARG A 82 4.78 9.82 6.23
N SER A 83 5.25 9.40 5.08
CA SER A 83 5.39 7.98 4.79
C SER A 83 6.29 7.32 5.86
N SER A 84 5.88 6.13 6.27
CA SER A 84 6.63 5.21 7.09
C SER A 84 7.93 4.83 6.39
N ARG A 85 8.99 4.59 7.19
CA ARG A 85 10.31 4.20 6.69
C ARG A 85 10.30 2.86 5.95
N ASP A 86 9.36 1.98 6.29
CA ASP A 86 9.16 0.71 5.60
C ASP A 86 7.67 0.57 5.28
N PRO A 87 7.31 0.49 3.98
CA PRO A 87 5.92 0.57 3.54
C PRO A 87 5.06 -0.61 4.02
N MET A 88 5.67 -1.71 4.47
CA MET A 88 4.92 -2.84 5.05
C MET A 88 4.30 -2.50 6.42
N HIS A 89 4.76 -1.45 7.10
CA HIS A 89 4.22 -1.05 8.41
C HIS A 89 2.73 -0.72 8.38
N VAL A 90 2.23 -0.22 7.26
CA VAL A 90 0.80 0.15 7.12
C VAL A 90 -0.13 -1.07 7.20
N ILE A 91 0.38 -2.27 6.89
CA ILE A 91 -0.37 -3.53 6.93
C ILE A 91 0.12 -4.52 7.99
N ILE A 92 1.28 -4.29 8.62
CA ILE A 92 1.99 -5.32 9.41
C ILE A 92 1.12 -5.93 10.52
N ARG A 93 0.29 -5.12 11.20
CA ARG A 93 -0.62 -5.60 12.26
C ARG A 93 -1.70 -6.55 11.72
N GLN A 94 -2.16 -6.34 10.49
CA GLN A 94 -3.16 -7.18 9.85
C GLN A 94 -2.52 -8.46 9.32
N VAL A 95 -1.37 -8.34 8.67
CA VAL A 95 -0.63 -9.48 8.10
C VAL A 95 -0.23 -10.47 9.19
N ARG A 96 0.21 -10.00 10.36
CA ARG A 96 0.54 -10.84 11.53
C ARG A 96 -0.59 -11.73 12.03
N ARG A 97 -1.84 -11.50 11.61
CA ARG A 97 -2.98 -12.40 11.91
C ARG A 97 -2.97 -13.67 11.06
N TYR A 98 -2.20 -13.68 9.97
CA TYR A 98 -2.17 -14.72 8.94
C TYR A 98 -0.78 -15.30 8.72
N VAL A 99 0.27 -14.53 8.98
CA VAL A 99 1.67 -14.95 8.87
C VAL A 99 2.30 -14.81 10.27
N PRO A 100 2.93 -15.87 10.81
CA PRO A 100 3.56 -15.81 12.12
C PRO A 100 4.68 -14.76 12.11
N ALA A 101 4.88 -14.11 13.26
CA ALA A 101 6.11 -13.35 13.45
C ALA A 101 7.27 -14.35 13.43
N PHE A 102 8.30 -14.04 12.64
CA PHE A 102 9.53 -14.83 12.52
C PHE A 102 10.06 -15.29 13.88
#